data_AF-A0A7Z7CCN1-F1
#
_entry.id   AF-A0A7Z7CCN1-F1
#
_cell.length_a   1.000
_cell.length_b   1.000
_cell.length_c   1.000
_cell.angle_alpha   90.00
_cell.angle_beta   90.00
_cell.angle_gamma   90.00
#
_symmetry.space_group_name_H-M   'P 1'
#
loop_
_entity.id
_entity.type
_entity.pdbx_description
1 polymer ?
#
loop_
_entity_poly.entity_id
_entity_poly.type
_entity_poly.pdbx_seq_one_letter_code
_entity_poly.pdbx_strand_id
1 'polypeptide(L)'
;MNEPTLKKAMDTLEFLSQDREARRLDEERQKYLHDEASMIEWATEKGLAEGEKRKAIEIAKNMLSFGIEVSVIAKTSGLTESEVEALKD
;
A
#
# COMPACT_ATOMS: atom_id res chain seq x y z
N MET A 1 41.79 -0.98 -44.20
CA MET A 1 40.54 -0.69 -43.48
C MET A 1 40.90 -0.10 -42.13
N ASN A 2 40.83 1.22 -42.02
CA ASN A 2 40.87 1.95 -40.75
C ASN A 2 40.24 3.30 -41.08
N GLU A 3 38.93 3.41 -40.89
CA GLU A 3 38.24 4.69 -41.01
C GLU A 3 38.08 5.29 -39.60
N PRO A 4 38.90 6.28 -39.22
CA PRO A 4 38.85 6.91 -37.90
C PRO A 4 37.48 7.53 -37.60
N THR A 5 36.73 7.87 -38.65
CA THR A 5 35.34 8.34 -38.62
C THR A 5 34.38 7.27 -38.12
N LEU A 6 34.51 6.02 -38.56
CA LEU A 6 33.69 4.91 -38.10
C LEU A 6 33.93 4.65 -36.61
N LYS A 7 35.19 4.64 -36.18
CA LYS A 7 35.56 4.47 -34.78
C LYS A 7 34.96 5.57 -33.89
N LYS A 8 35.08 6.84 -34.29
CA LYS A 8 34.47 7.97 -33.55
C LYS A 8 32.94 7.87 -33.45
N ALA A 9 32.26 7.41 -34.50
CA ALA A 9 30.82 7.19 -34.48
C ALA A 9 30.43 6.08 -33.50
N MET A 10 31.21 4.99 -33.44
CA MET A 10 31.01 3.90 -32.48
C MET A 10 31.23 4.36 -31.04
N ASP A 11 32.33 5.08 -30.76
CA ASP A 11 32.64 5.60 -29.43
C ASP A 11 31.53 6.57 -28.92
N THR A 12 30.99 7.40 -29.82
CA THR A 12 29.89 8.33 -29.50
C THR A 12 28.59 7.57 -29.21
N LEU A 13 28.29 6.52 -29.97
CA LEU A 13 27.11 5.68 -29.75
C LEU A 13 27.21 4.91 -28.43
N GLU A 14 28.39 4.42 -28.06
CA GLU A 14 28.64 3.77 -26.78
C GLU A 14 28.47 4.73 -25.60
N PHE A 15 28.96 5.96 -25.71
CA PHE A 15 28.73 6.97 -24.68
C PHE A 15 27.24 7.33 -24.52
N LEU A 16 26.52 7.52 -25.63
CA LEU A 16 25.07 7.79 -25.60
C LEU A 16 24.24 6.60 -25.15
N SER A 17 24.69 5.36 -25.39
CA SER A 17 24.00 4.17 -24.89
C SER A 17 24.19 4.03 -23.37
N GLN A 18 25.37 4.35 -22.84
CA GLN A 18 25.60 4.37 -21.40
C GLN A 18 24.68 5.37 -20.68
N ASP A 19 24.47 6.57 -21.23
CA ASP A 19 23.54 7.56 -20.65
C ASP A 19 22.08 7.06 -20.66
N ARG A 20 21.65 6.37 -21.73
CA ARG A 20 20.31 5.77 -21.80
C ARG A 20 20.14 4.59 -20.85
N GLU A 21 21.13 3.71 -20.77
CA GLU A 21 21.09 2.58 -19.83
C GLU A 21 21.16 3.05 -18.38
N ALA A 22 21.98 4.05 -18.06
CA ALA A 22 22.04 4.65 -16.73
C ALA A 22 20.69 5.24 -16.32
N ARG A 23 20.02 5.97 -17.23
CA ARG A 23 18.65 6.48 -16.99
C ARG A 23 17.65 5.36 -16.81
N ARG A 24 17.66 4.34 -17.68
CA ARG A 24 16.77 3.18 -17.57
C ARG A 24 16.93 2.47 -16.22
N LEU A 25 18.17 2.26 -15.77
CA LEU A 25 18.46 1.62 -14.48
C LEU A 25 17.99 2.46 -13.30
N ASP A 26 18.15 3.79 -13.36
CA ASP A 26 17.63 4.68 -12.33
C ASP A 26 16.09 4.66 -12.31
N GLU A 27 15.44 4.77 -13.47
CA GLU A 27 13.98 4.67 -13.61
C GLU A 27 13.44 3.34 -13.06
N GLU A 28 14.10 2.21 -13.37
CA GLU A 28 13.74 0.89 -12.84
C GLU A 28 13.89 0.81 -11.33
N ARG A 29 14.96 1.39 -10.78
CA ARG A 29 15.18 1.46 -9.33
C ARG A 29 14.13 2.34 -8.66
N GLN A 30 13.83 3.51 -9.20
CA GLN A 30 12.81 4.41 -8.67
C GLN A 30 11.44 3.74 -8.70
N LYS A 31 11.11 3.05 -9.80
CA LYS A 31 9.89 2.26 -9.90
C LYS A 31 9.82 1.19 -8.83
N TYR A 32 10.88 0.40 -8.65
CA TYR A 32 10.93 -0.63 -7.61
C TYR A 32 10.71 -0.05 -6.20
N LEU A 33 11.40 1.04 -5.87
CA LEU A 33 11.26 1.70 -4.57
C LEU A 33 9.85 2.26 -4.35
N HIS A 34 9.25 2.81 -5.41
CA HIS A 34 7.88 3.32 -5.36
C HIS A 34 6.87 2.19 -5.16
N ASP A 35 7.03 1.08 -5.89
CA ASP A 35 6.16 -0.09 -5.77
C ASP A 35 6.28 -0.70 -4.36
N GLU A 36 7.50 -0.81 -3.82
CA GLU A 36 7.76 -1.26 -2.44
C GLU A 36 7.09 -0.35 -1.40
N ALA A 37 7.28 0.97 -1.52
CA ALA A 37 6.65 1.95 -0.62
C ALA A 37 5.12 1.86 -0.68
N SER A 38 4.55 1.75 -1.88
CA SER A 38 3.11 1.64 -2.10
C SER A 38 2.55 0.36 -1.47
N MET A 39 3.27 -0.77 -1.57
CA MET A 39 2.86 -2.02 -0.94
C MET A 39 2.85 -1.92 0.59
N ILE A 40 3.87 -1.29 1.18
CA ILE A 40 3.97 -1.10 2.63
C ILE A 40 2.85 -0.19 3.12
N GLU A 41 2.61 0.93 2.45
CA GLU A 41 1.54 1.87 2.79
C GLU A 41 0.19 1.18 2.77
N TRP A 42 -0.12 0.48 1.67
CA TRP A 42 -1.38 -0.27 1.53
C TRP A 42 -1.55 -1.34 2.61
N ALA A 43 -0.49 -2.10 2.92
CA ALA A 43 -0.54 -3.12 3.96
C ALA A 43 -0.74 -2.52 5.35
N THR A 44 -0.11 -1.37 5.61
CA THR A 44 -0.24 -0.65 6.88
C THR A 44 -1.65 -0.08 7.05
N GLU A 45 -2.19 0.57 6.03
CA GLU A 45 -3.54 1.14 6.05
C GLU A 45 -4.59 0.05 6.25
N LYS A 46 -4.49 -1.06 5.51
CA LYS A 46 -5.37 -2.21 5.71
C LYS A 46 -5.25 -2.82 7.10
N GLY A 47 -4.03 -2.96 7.60
CA GLY A 47 -3.77 -3.49 8.94
C GLY A 47 -4.39 -2.62 10.03
N LEU A 48 -4.28 -1.29 9.90
CA LEU A 48 -4.88 -0.34 10.83
C LEU A 48 -6.41 -0.41 10.77
N ALA A 49 -7.00 -0.35 9.58
CA ALA A 49 -8.45 -0.41 9.41
C ALA A 49 -9.05 -1.72 9.97
N GLU A 50 -8.41 -2.87 9.72
CA GLU A 50 -8.83 -4.15 10.29
C GLU A 50 -8.66 -4.17 11.81
N GLY A 51 -7.58 -3.61 12.34
CA GLY A 51 -7.34 -3.50 13.78
C GLY A 51 -8.40 -2.65 14.49
N GLU A 52 -8.74 -1.49 13.92
CA GLU A 52 -9.80 -0.62 14.42
C GLU A 52 -11.16 -1.32 14.39
N LYS A 53 -11.50 -2.00 13.28
CA LYS A 53 -12.74 -2.77 13.18
C LYS A 53 -12.82 -3.89 14.21
N ARG A 54 -11.74 -4.67 14.39
CA ARG A 54 -11.67 -5.74 15.39
C ARG A 54 -11.85 -5.21 16.81
N LYS A 55 -11.21 -4.08 17.14
CA LYS A 55 -11.36 -3.43 18.44
C LYS A 55 -12.78 -2.92 18.66
N ALA A 56 -13.42 -2.32 17.64
CA ALA A 56 -14.80 -1.89 17.71
C ALA A 56 -15.76 -3.06 17.98
N ILE A 57 -15.55 -4.20 17.30
CA ILE A 57 -16.31 -5.44 17.53
C ILE A 57 -16.13 -5.97 18.95
N GLU A 58 -14.90 -6.00 19.47
CA GLU A 58 -14.63 -6.44 20.85
C GLU A 58 -15.33 -5.57 21.88
N ILE A 59 -15.26 -4.24 21.73
CA ILE A 59 -15.96 -3.29 22.59
C ILE A 59 -17.47 -3.49 22.50
N ALA A 60 -18.02 -3.66 21.28
CA ALA A 60 -19.44 -3.90 21.08
C ALA A 60 -19.93 -5.19 21.75
N LYS A 61 -19.16 -6.29 21.68
CA LYS A 61 -19.45 -7.54 22.40
C LYS A 61 -19.48 -7.33 23.92
N ASN A 62 -18.52 -6.58 24.45
CA ASN A 62 -18.49 -6.24 25.87
C ASN A 62 -19.71 -5.37 26.26
N MET A 63 -20.06 -4.38 25.45
CA MET A 63 -21.25 -3.54 25.70
C MET A 63 -22.55 -4.35 25.69
N LEU A 64 -22.69 -5.30 24.76
CA LEU A 64 -23.82 -6.23 24.70
C LEU A 64 -23.90 -7.09 25.97
N SER A 65 -22.78 -7.56 26.50
CA SER A 65 -22.77 -8.36 27.75
C SER A 65 -23.19 -7.55 28.99
N PHE A 66 -23.02 -6.23 28.95
CA PHE A 66 -23.58 -5.31 29.96
C PHE A 66 -25.05 -4.94 29.72
N GLY A 67 -25.71 -5.50 28.70
CA GLY A 67 -27.12 -5.24 28.39
C GLY A 67 -27.38 -3.87 27.77
N ILE A 68 -26.37 -3.23 27.16
CA ILE A 68 -26.53 -1.95 26.47
C ILE A 68 -27.32 -2.18 25.17
N GLU A 69 -28.22 -1.25 24.85
CA GLU A 69 -29.02 -1.31 23.63
C GLU A 69 -28.16 -1.26 22.35
N VAL A 70 -28.54 -2.09 21.37
CA VAL A 70 -27.91 -2.16 20.04
C VAL A 70 -27.83 -0.81 19.35
N SER A 71 -28.89 0.01 19.45
CA SER A 71 -28.95 1.34 18.85
C SER A 71 -27.87 2.29 19.40
N VAL A 72 -27.54 2.17 20.69
CA VAL A 72 -26.51 2.96 21.36
C VAL A 72 -25.12 2.45 20.99
N ILE A 73 -24.95 1.14 20.94
CA ILE A 73 -23.68 0.51 20.55
C ILE A 73 -23.34 0.88 19.11
N ALA A 74 -24.29 0.78 18.17
CA ALA A 74 -24.08 1.14 16.77
C ALA A 74 -23.64 2.61 16.62
N LYS A 75 -24.33 3.54 17.30
CA LYS A 75 -23.98 4.96 17.28
C LYS A 75 -22.61 5.29 17.87
N THR A 76 -22.15 4.54 18.87
CA THR A 76 -20.91 4.84 19.60
C THR A 76 -19.69 4.10 19.06
N SER A 77 -19.88 2.90 18.49
CA SER A 77 -18.80 2.05 17.96
C SER A 77 -18.49 2.29 16.48
N GLY A 78 -19.37 2.99 15.74
CA GLY A 78 -19.25 3.16 14.29
C GLY A 78 -19.67 1.92 13.50
N LEU A 79 -20.22 0.89 14.16
CA LEU A 79 -20.82 -0.28 13.53
C LEU A 79 -22.27 -0.01 13.14
N THR A 80 -22.76 -0.74 12.14
CA THR A 80 -24.20 -0.75 11.83
C THR A 80 -24.98 -1.57 12.86
N GLU A 81 -26.27 -1.28 13.05
CA GLU A 81 -27.12 -2.08 13.94
C GLU A 81 -27.14 -3.56 13.52
N SER A 82 -27.14 -3.84 12.21
CA SER A 82 -27.04 -5.21 11.68
C SER A 82 -25.73 -5.90 12.06
N GLU A 83 -24.59 -5.18 11.99
CA GLU A 83 -23.30 -5.71 12.43
C GLU A 83 -23.31 -6.02 13.92
N VAL A 84 -23.88 -5.14 14.75
CA VAL A 84 -23.99 -5.34 16.20
C VAL A 84 -24.93 -6.50 16.54
N GLU A 85 -26.05 -6.64 15.83
CA GLU A 85 -27.00 -7.75 16.03
C GLU A 85 -26.34 -9.10 15.71
N ALA A 86 -25.51 -9.15 14.66
CA ALA A 86 -24.73 -10.33 14.30
C ALA A 86 -23.63 -10.69 15.34
N LEU A 87 -23.36 -9.83 16.34
CA LEU A 87 -22.42 -10.15 17.43
C LEU A 87 -23.08 -10.86 18.61
N LYS A 88 -24.41 -11.00 18.63
CA LYS A 88 -25.18 -11.62 19.72
C LYS A 88 -25.20 -13.16 19.70
N ASP A 89 -24.50 -13.78 18.75
CA ASP A 89 -24.33 -15.23 18.64
C ASP A 89 -23.67 -15.86 19.89
#